data_AF-A0A3R6DAM8-F1
#
_entry.id   AF-A0A3R6DAM8-F1
#
_cell.length_a   1.000
_cell.length_b   1.000
_cell.length_c   1.000
_cell.angle_alpha   90.00
_cell.angle_beta   90.00
_cell.angle_gamma   90.00
#
_symmetry.space_group_name_H-M   'P 1'
#
loop_
_entity.id
_entity.type
_entity.pdbx_description
1 polymer ?
#
loop_
_entity_poly.entity_id
_entity_poly.type
_entity_poly.pdbx_seq_one_letter_code
_entity_poly.pdbx_strand_id
1 'polypeptide(L)'
;MVHFMERRFLIMPGYVTHYIFGREVYHNLKNNSLKKNLYYNRAAYGLGLQGPDIFFYYLPSYVLEGHNIGALAHVRETSAFFQGLIESRNQFSSRTDLNITEAYLIGFLGHYTLDTICHPYIYAMTHYKDKKEKAYFSRHAYLETDIDTALLDLKLHRQPCNFHTEDTIRLTHRQKHVIASMLYYAYRYAFPDVKFRKYTMYLAIFSMQLGLWLMHDDSGKKKAIVRLTERICLGYPLFSPLIPSDTLFFRTDPFNLRHALWKNPWDSSITSNESFFELYDKSKELYLSRIHSLYAALHAGADSARQDAAIQDFLQEYGNLSFHSGLSSTIPS
;
A
#
# COMPACT_ATOMS: atom_id res chain seq x y z
N MET A 1 -23.89 -7.98 14.28
CA MET A 1 -22.63 -7.29 13.88
C MET A 1 -21.92 -7.98 12.71
N VAL A 2 -21.87 -9.32 12.64
CA VAL A 2 -21.24 -10.08 11.55
C VAL A 2 -21.92 -9.90 10.17
N HIS A 3 -23.24 -9.67 10.15
CA HIS A 3 -24.02 -9.61 8.90
C HIS A 3 -23.85 -8.29 8.10
N PHE A 4 -23.30 -7.23 8.71
CA PHE A 4 -23.16 -5.92 8.05
C PHE A 4 -21.82 -5.75 7.31
N MET A 5 -20.82 -6.58 7.59
CA MET A 5 -19.53 -6.58 6.87
C MET A 5 -19.61 -7.28 5.50
N GLU A 6 -20.78 -7.82 5.12
CA GLU A 6 -20.95 -8.73 3.98
C GLU A 6 -20.97 -8.07 2.59
N ARG A 7 -20.83 -6.75 2.44
CA ARG A 7 -21.05 -6.10 1.14
C ARG A 7 -19.87 -5.51 0.39
N ARG A 8 -18.66 -5.39 0.97
CA ARG A 8 -17.48 -4.90 0.25
C ARG A 8 -16.22 -5.50 0.85
N PHE A 9 -15.53 -6.34 0.07
CA PHE A 9 -14.36 -7.06 0.54
C PHE A 9 -13.22 -6.09 0.82
N LEU A 10 -12.74 -6.16 2.06
CA LEU A 10 -11.40 -5.76 2.43
C LEU A 10 -10.43 -6.40 1.44
N ILE A 11 -9.43 -5.68 0.99
CA ILE A 11 -8.19 -6.27 0.47
C ILE A 11 -7.14 -5.59 1.32
N MET A 12 -6.50 -6.35 2.21
CA MET A 12 -5.44 -5.83 3.06
C MET A 12 -4.13 -6.32 2.44
N PRO A 13 -3.36 -5.42 1.83
CA PRO A 13 -2.19 -5.81 1.06
C PRO A 13 -1.03 -6.26 1.94
N GLY A 14 -0.05 -6.87 1.27
CA GLY A 14 1.20 -7.34 1.88
C GLY A 14 2.05 -6.18 2.39
N TYR A 15 1.97 -5.88 3.68
CA TYR A 15 2.75 -4.81 4.32
C TYR A 15 4.25 -5.01 4.12
N VAL A 16 4.73 -6.24 4.36
CA VAL A 16 6.16 -6.54 4.45
C VAL A 16 6.81 -6.39 3.08
N THR A 17 6.12 -6.82 2.03
CA THR A 17 6.52 -6.63 0.63
C THR A 17 6.82 -5.17 0.34
N HIS A 18 5.90 -4.25 0.66
CA HIS A 18 6.09 -2.81 0.45
C HIS A 18 7.24 -2.23 1.29
N TYR A 19 7.34 -2.65 2.55
CA TYR A 19 8.41 -2.20 3.44
C TYR A 19 9.80 -2.62 2.91
N ILE A 20 9.96 -3.89 2.52
CA ILE A 20 11.21 -4.41 1.96
C ILE A 20 11.51 -3.72 0.63
N PHE A 21 10.51 -3.54 -0.23
CA PHE A 21 10.63 -2.84 -1.52
C PHE A 21 11.21 -1.43 -1.35
N GLY A 22 10.58 -0.61 -0.50
CA GLY A 22 11.08 0.73 -0.26
C GLY A 22 12.43 0.75 0.44
N ARG A 23 12.74 -0.24 1.28
CA ARG A 23 14.05 -0.34 1.93
C ARG A 23 15.16 -0.70 0.93
N GLU A 24 14.94 -1.65 0.02
CA GLU A 24 15.92 -2.00 -1.03
C GLU A 24 16.20 -0.79 -1.93
N VAL A 25 15.16 -0.09 -2.39
CA VAL A 25 15.34 1.12 -3.23
C VAL A 25 16.04 2.24 -2.46
N TYR A 26 15.70 2.45 -1.17
CA TYR A 26 16.43 3.38 -0.30
C TYR A 26 17.93 3.07 -0.26
N HIS A 27 18.31 1.80 -0.15
CA HIS A 27 19.73 1.41 -0.12
C HIS A 27 20.44 1.75 -1.43
N ASN A 28 19.76 1.65 -2.58
CA ASN A 28 20.29 1.98 -3.90
C ASN A 28 20.41 3.49 -4.18
N LEU A 29 19.77 4.35 -3.38
CA LEU A 29 19.90 5.81 -3.55
C LEU A 29 21.34 6.29 -3.29
N LYS A 30 21.78 7.29 -4.07
CA LYS A 30 23.04 8.00 -3.82
C LYS A 30 23.01 8.68 -2.44
N ASN A 31 24.16 8.77 -1.77
CA ASN A 31 24.26 9.40 -0.45
C ASN A 31 24.17 10.94 -0.55
N ASN A 32 22.95 11.48 -0.54
CA ASN A 32 22.64 12.91 -0.69
C ASN A 32 21.59 13.38 0.34
N SER A 33 21.13 14.63 0.21
CA SER A 33 20.08 15.23 1.04
C SER A 33 18.80 14.41 1.08
N LEU A 34 18.37 13.88 -0.08
CA LEU A 34 17.21 13.02 -0.20
C LEU A 34 17.36 11.75 0.67
N LYS A 35 18.45 11.00 0.50
CA LYS A 35 18.70 9.77 1.29
C LYS A 35 18.75 10.07 2.79
N LYS A 36 19.36 11.20 3.19
CA LYS A 36 19.35 11.64 4.60
C LYS A 36 17.94 11.95 5.09
N ASN A 37 17.13 12.65 4.29
CA ASN A 37 15.74 12.97 4.64
C ASN A 37 14.92 11.69 4.89
N LEU A 38 14.98 10.72 3.96
CA LEU A 38 14.27 9.45 4.11
C LEU A 38 14.71 8.67 5.36
N TYR A 39 15.98 8.74 5.74
CA TYR A 39 16.47 8.10 6.97
C TYR A 39 15.92 8.74 8.25
N TYR A 40 15.98 10.07 8.34
CA TYR A 40 15.48 10.80 9.51
C TYR A 40 13.96 10.74 9.63
N ASN A 41 13.26 10.65 8.49
CA ASN A 41 11.81 10.52 8.41
C ASN A 41 11.35 9.09 8.04
N ARG A 42 12.13 8.07 8.39
CA ARG A 42 11.88 6.66 7.98
C ARG A 42 10.51 6.12 8.37
N ALA A 43 9.93 6.57 9.48
CA ALA A 43 8.57 6.16 9.87
C ALA A 43 7.50 6.79 8.98
N ALA A 44 7.71 8.02 8.52
CA ALA A 44 6.82 8.67 7.54
C ALA A 44 6.97 8.05 6.15
N TYR A 45 8.21 7.76 5.74
CA TYR A 45 8.50 7.01 4.53
C TYR A 45 7.87 5.61 4.56
N GLY A 46 8.07 4.88 5.66
CA GLY A 46 7.49 3.57 5.91
C GLY A 46 5.97 3.55 5.84
N LEU A 47 5.31 4.55 6.42
CA LEU A 47 3.85 4.68 6.31
C LEU A 47 3.42 5.05 4.89
N GLY A 48 4.20 5.88 4.19
CA GLY A 48 3.97 6.20 2.78
C GLY A 48 4.00 4.97 1.90
N LEU A 49 4.92 4.02 2.13
CA LEU A 49 4.99 2.75 1.40
C LEU A 49 3.75 1.87 1.55
N GLN A 50 2.83 2.21 2.46
CA GLN A 50 1.56 1.52 2.64
C GLN A 50 0.40 2.26 1.95
N GLY A 51 0.69 3.37 1.28
CA GLY A 51 -0.26 4.06 0.42
C GLY A 51 -1.62 4.37 1.06
N PRO A 52 -2.73 4.17 0.33
CA PRO A 52 -4.08 4.30 0.86
C PRO A 52 -4.52 3.09 1.70
N ASP A 53 -3.69 2.06 1.90
CA ASP A 53 -4.10 0.84 2.60
C ASP A 53 -4.32 1.01 4.08
N ILE A 54 -3.74 2.07 4.65
CA ILE A 54 -3.96 2.48 6.03
C ILE A 54 -5.47 2.57 6.36
N PHE A 55 -6.29 2.90 5.36
CA PHE A 55 -7.74 3.00 5.54
C PHE A 55 -8.44 1.66 5.61
N PHE A 56 -7.85 0.58 5.07
CA PHE A 56 -8.43 -0.75 5.19
C PHE A 56 -8.42 -1.28 6.63
N TYR A 57 -7.50 -0.79 7.47
CA TYR A 57 -7.44 -1.08 8.91
C TYR A 57 -8.48 -0.31 9.73
N TYR A 58 -9.09 0.76 9.19
CA TYR A 58 -10.08 1.57 9.90
C TYR A 58 -11.46 0.91 9.88
N LEU A 59 -11.67 -0.03 10.80
CA LEU A 59 -12.91 -0.83 10.93
C LEU A 59 -14.23 -0.02 10.95
N PRO A 60 -14.32 1.17 11.58
CA PRO A 60 -15.56 1.94 11.56
C PRO A 60 -16.04 2.33 10.16
N SER A 61 -15.17 2.44 9.15
CA SER A 61 -15.59 2.71 7.77
C SER A 61 -16.54 1.63 7.21
N TYR A 62 -16.33 0.37 7.59
CA TYR A 62 -17.15 -0.75 7.12
C TYR A 62 -18.48 -0.86 7.86
N VAL A 63 -18.49 -0.47 9.14
CA VAL A 63 -19.65 -0.66 10.03
C VAL A 63 -20.57 0.56 10.05
N LEU A 64 -20.00 1.77 10.01
CA LEU A 64 -20.73 3.03 10.19
C LEU A 64 -20.92 3.80 8.88
N GLU A 65 -19.92 3.77 7.99
CA GLU A 65 -19.90 4.64 6.81
C GLU A 65 -20.37 3.91 5.54
N GLY A 66 -20.34 2.57 5.52
CA GLY A 66 -20.79 1.74 4.39
C GLY A 66 -19.90 1.83 3.14
N HIS A 67 -18.79 2.57 3.21
CA HIS A 67 -17.77 2.68 2.19
C HIS A 67 -16.40 2.93 2.84
N ASN A 68 -15.37 2.25 2.35
CA ASN A 68 -13.99 2.48 2.78
C ASN A 68 -13.33 3.51 1.87
N ILE A 69 -12.80 4.59 2.44
CA ILE A 69 -12.17 5.68 1.68
C ILE A 69 -10.85 5.26 1.02
N GLY A 70 -10.20 4.19 1.51
CA GLY A 70 -9.07 3.55 0.83
C GLY A 70 -9.47 3.06 -0.55
N ALA A 71 -10.63 2.42 -0.70
CA ALA A 71 -11.10 1.92 -1.99
C ALA A 71 -11.35 3.03 -3.03
N LEU A 72 -11.64 4.27 -2.60
CA LEU A 72 -11.77 5.41 -3.51
C LEU A 72 -10.41 5.76 -4.14
N ALA A 73 -9.38 5.88 -3.31
CA ALA A 73 -8.03 6.22 -3.74
C ALA A 73 -7.35 5.14 -4.60
N HIS A 74 -7.80 3.87 -4.50
CA HIS A 74 -7.27 2.75 -5.29
C HIS A 74 -7.83 2.65 -6.72
N VAL A 75 -9.05 3.16 -6.96
CA VAL A 75 -9.81 2.85 -8.18
C VAL A 75 -10.15 4.10 -9.00
N ARG A 76 -10.24 5.28 -8.38
CA ARG A 76 -10.65 6.51 -9.08
C ARG A 76 -9.70 7.65 -8.78
N GLU A 77 -9.39 8.44 -9.80
CA GLU A 77 -8.65 9.69 -9.67
C GLU A 77 -7.28 9.51 -8.96
N THR A 78 -6.55 8.43 -9.27
CA THR A 78 -5.28 8.11 -8.61
C THR A 78 -4.23 9.20 -8.84
N SER A 79 -4.22 9.77 -10.06
CA SER A 79 -3.41 10.94 -10.40
C SER A 79 -3.85 12.19 -9.62
N ALA A 80 -5.15 12.49 -9.54
CA ALA A 80 -5.63 13.67 -8.81
C ALA A 80 -5.38 13.54 -7.30
N PHE A 81 -5.48 12.33 -6.74
CA PHE A 81 -5.15 12.08 -5.34
C PHE A 81 -3.67 12.34 -5.06
N PHE A 82 -2.77 11.85 -5.92
CA PHE A 82 -1.34 12.09 -5.77
C PHE A 82 -0.99 13.58 -5.96
N GLN A 83 -1.62 14.26 -6.93
CA GLN A 83 -1.51 15.70 -7.08
C GLN A 83 -1.95 16.44 -5.81
N GLY A 84 -3.09 16.05 -5.23
CA GLY A 84 -3.54 16.60 -3.95
C GLY A 84 -2.54 16.38 -2.82
N LEU A 85 -1.82 15.25 -2.78
CA LEU A 85 -0.73 15.04 -1.83
C LEU A 85 0.44 16.01 -2.08
N ILE A 86 0.82 16.26 -3.32
CA ILE A 86 1.86 17.24 -3.68
C ILE A 86 1.43 18.65 -3.28
N GLU A 87 0.23 19.07 -3.65
CA GLU A 87 -0.31 20.41 -3.36
C GLU A 87 -0.49 20.65 -1.86
N SER A 88 -0.75 19.59 -1.09
CA SER A 88 -0.87 19.69 0.37
C SER A 88 0.40 20.23 1.04
N ARG A 89 1.57 20.14 0.39
CA ARG A 89 2.84 20.73 0.87
C ARG A 89 2.73 22.22 1.13
N ASN A 90 1.89 22.93 0.38
CA ASN A 90 1.67 24.38 0.52
C ASN A 90 1.03 24.77 1.86
N GLN A 91 0.53 23.81 2.64
CA GLN A 91 0.05 24.04 4.01
C GLN A 91 1.19 24.17 5.04
N PHE A 92 2.42 23.88 4.65
CA PHE A 92 3.56 23.80 5.58
C PHE A 92 4.68 24.76 5.16
N SER A 93 5.14 25.58 6.11
CA SER A 93 6.24 26.52 5.89
C SER A 93 7.57 26.04 6.50
N SER A 94 7.51 25.18 7.51
CA SER A 94 8.73 24.75 8.20
C SER A 94 9.49 23.68 7.40
N ARG A 95 10.83 23.78 7.37
CA ARG A 95 11.66 22.79 6.69
C ARG A 95 11.48 21.38 7.24
N THR A 96 11.20 21.24 8.54
CA THR A 96 10.96 19.93 9.17
C THR A 96 9.66 19.30 8.66
N ASP A 97 8.58 20.06 8.55
CA ASP A 97 7.31 19.54 8.03
C ASP A 97 7.43 19.20 6.55
N LEU A 98 8.07 20.06 5.76
CA LEU A 98 8.34 19.79 4.33
C LEU A 98 9.22 18.55 4.11
N ASN A 99 10.17 18.29 5.00
CA ASN A 99 10.97 17.07 4.97
C ASN A 99 10.10 15.81 5.26
N ILE A 100 9.14 15.91 6.19
CA ILE A 100 8.17 14.84 6.48
C ILE A 100 7.25 14.61 5.27
N THR A 101 6.73 15.68 4.66
CA THR A 101 5.84 15.56 3.49
C THR A 101 6.54 14.87 2.33
N GLU A 102 7.79 15.26 2.03
CA GLU A 102 8.60 14.66 0.98
C GLU A 102 8.86 13.17 1.25
N ALA A 103 9.20 12.80 2.49
CA ALA A 103 9.42 11.39 2.84
C ALA A 103 8.15 10.54 2.67
N TYR A 104 6.99 11.06 3.08
CA TYR A 104 5.70 10.39 2.90
C TYR A 104 5.32 10.26 1.41
N LEU A 105 5.46 11.33 0.62
CA LEU A 105 5.19 11.32 -0.83
C LEU A 105 6.03 10.28 -1.56
N ILE A 106 7.33 10.23 -1.25
CA ILE A 106 8.23 9.27 -1.86
C ILE A 106 7.84 7.85 -1.49
N GLY A 107 7.43 7.58 -0.24
CA GLY A 107 6.89 6.28 0.14
C GLY A 107 5.63 5.92 -0.65
N PHE A 108 4.68 6.85 -0.73
CA PHE A 108 3.40 6.65 -1.45
C PHE A 108 3.61 6.34 -2.93
N LEU A 109 4.57 7.03 -3.57
CA LEU A 109 4.99 6.75 -4.93
C LEU A 109 5.49 5.31 -5.12
N GLY A 110 6.17 4.77 -4.11
CA GLY A 110 6.67 3.40 -4.11
C GLY A 110 5.54 2.38 -4.04
N HIS A 111 4.57 2.62 -3.17
CA HIS A 111 3.37 1.80 -3.08
C HIS A 111 2.62 1.75 -4.41
N TYR A 112 2.27 2.91 -4.99
CA TYR A 112 1.59 2.98 -6.29
C TYR A 112 2.37 2.28 -7.41
N THR A 113 3.69 2.48 -7.46
CA THR A 113 4.53 1.88 -8.50
C THR A 113 4.56 0.36 -8.38
N LEU A 114 4.65 -0.18 -7.17
CA LEU A 114 4.67 -1.62 -6.96
C LEU A 114 3.31 -2.26 -7.28
N ASP A 115 2.22 -1.67 -6.78
CA ASP A 115 0.87 -2.19 -6.94
C ASP A 115 0.43 -2.24 -8.40
N THR A 116 0.64 -1.14 -9.14
CA THR A 116 0.26 -1.06 -10.55
C THR A 116 0.98 -2.10 -11.43
N ILE A 117 2.11 -2.64 -10.99
CA ILE A 117 2.86 -3.67 -11.71
C ILE A 117 2.58 -5.08 -11.15
N CYS A 118 2.53 -5.25 -9.83
CA CYS A 118 2.46 -6.56 -9.19
C CYS A 118 1.03 -7.03 -8.89
N HIS A 119 0.07 -6.14 -8.62
CA HIS A 119 -1.30 -6.56 -8.35
C HIS A 119 -1.99 -7.29 -9.50
N PRO A 120 -1.80 -6.95 -10.79
CA PRO A 120 -2.35 -7.74 -11.89
C PRO A 120 -2.01 -9.22 -11.77
N TYR A 121 -0.78 -9.52 -11.34
CA TYR A 121 -0.32 -10.87 -11.04
C TYR A 121 -1.02 -11.44 -9.80
N ILE A 122 -1.09 -10.71 -8.69
CA ILE A 122 -1.77 -11.16 -7.46
C ILE A 122 -3.23 -11.56 -7.75
N TYR A 123 -3.99 -10.70 -8.44
CA TYR A 123 -5.38 -10.98 -8.79
C TYR A 123 -5.52 -12.14 -9.79
N ALA A 124 -4.58 -12.31 -10.71
CA ALA A 124 -4.57 -13.46 -11.62
C ALA A 124 -4.36 -14.78 -10.87
N MET A 125 -3.39 -14.82 -9.96
CA MET A 125 -3.01 -16.01 -9.19
C MET A 125 -4.01 -16.38 -8.09
N THR A 126 -4.89 -15.44 -7.71
CA THR A 126 -6.01 -15.67 -6.79
C THR A 126 -7.30 -16.03 -7.52
N HIS A 127 -7.25 -16.11 -8.85
CA HIS A 127 -8.35 -16.40 -9.76
C HIS A 127 -9.52 -15.42 -9.56
N TYR A 128 -9.23 -14.13 -9.58
CA TYR A 128 -10.25 -13.10 -9.52
C TYR A 128 -11.23 -13.22 -10.70
N LYS A 129 -12.53 -13.14 -10.39
CA LYS A 129 -13.63 -13.19 -11.38
C LYS A 129 -14.65 -12.10 -11.12
N ASP A 130 -15.10 -11.99 -9.87
CA ASP A 130 -16.03 -10.96 -9.40
C ASP A 130 -15.72 -10.62 -7.95
N LYS A 131 -15.74 -9.32 -7.63
CA LYS A 131 -15.71 -8.78 -6.28
C LYS A 131 -16.74 -9.39 -5.34
N LYS A 132 -17.87 -9.91 -5.80
CA LYS A 132 -18.94 -10.41 -4.92
C LYS A 132 -18.67 -11.79 -4.32
N GLU A 133 -17.60 -12.45 -4.74
CA GLU A 133 -17.30 -13.79 -4.26
C GLU A 133 -16.83 -13.79 -2.79
N LYS A 134 -17.64 -14.40 -1.91
CA LYS A 134 -17.38 -14.49 -0.46
C LYS A 134 -15.99 -14.97 -0.06
N ALA A 135 -15.44 -15.92 -0.82
CA ALA A 135 -14.14 -16.51 -0.50
C ALA A 135 -12.95 -15.75 -1.11
N TYR A 136 -13.19 -14.78 -2.00
CA TYR A 136 -12.11 -14.14 -2.77
C TYR A 136 -11.09 -13.45 -1.86
N PHE A 137 -11.57 -12.67 -0.89
CA PHE A 137 -10.69 -11.97 0.05
C PHE A 137 -9.68 -12.90 0.71
N SER A 138 -10.14 -14.03 1.25
CA SER A 138 -9.23 -14.96 1.93
C SER A 138 -8.16 -15.52 0.98
N ARG A 139 -8.51 -15.85 -0.27
CA ARG A 139 -7.54 -16.32 -1.27
C ARG A 139 -6.49 -15.27 -1.60
N HIS A 140 -6.90 -14.01 -1.67
CA HIS A 140 -6.05 -12.85 -1.92
C HIS A 140 -5.10 -12.62 -0.75
N ALA A 141 -5.65 -12.46 0.46
CA ALA A 141 -4.87 -12.23 1.67
C ALA A 141 -3.89 -13.37 1.99
N TYR A 142 -4.25 -14.64 1.72
CA TYR A 142 -3.31 -15.76 1.86
C TYR A 142 -2.13 -15.65 0.90
N LEU A 143 -2.35 -15.27 -0.36
CA LEU A 143 -1.24 -15.14 -1.31
C LEU A 143 -0.28 -14.02 -0.89
N GLU A 144 -0.80 -12.85 -0.55
CA GLU A 144 0.03 -11.72 -0.10
C GLU A 144 0.78 -12.03 1.20
N THR A 145 0.13 -12.69 2.15
CA THR A 145 0.77 -13.09 3.42
C THR A 145 1.86 -14.15 3.20
N ASP A 146 1.65 -15.10 2.28
CA ASP A 146 2.67 -16.09 1.92
C ASP A 146 3.87 -15.41 1.22
N ILE A 147 3.62 -14.44 0.32
CA ILE A 147 4.65 -13.61 -0.32
C ILE A 147 5.43 -12.80 0.73
N ASP A 148 4.73 -12.09 1.61
CA ASP A 148 5.32 -11.31 2.71
C ASP A 148 6.24 -12.17 3.58
N THR A 149 5.75 -13.35 3.97
CA THR A 149 6.48 -14.28 4.84
C THR A 149 7.75 -14.78 4.15
N ALA A 150 7.65 -15.18 2.88
CA ALA A 150 8.79 -15.67 2.14
C ALA A 150 9.79 -14.56 1.79
N LEU A 151 9.34 -13.35 1.45
CA LEU A 151 10.23 -12.19 1.24
C LEU A 151 10.96 -11.80 2.53
N LEU A 152 10.29 -11.86 3.68
CA LEU A 152 10.91 -11.57 4.96
C LEU A 152 12.10 -12.50 5.24
N ASP A 153 11.93 -13.79 4.98
CA ASP A 153 12.99 -14.79 5.15
C ASP A 153 14.10 -14.60 4.10
N LEU A 154 13.74 -14.50 2.82
CA LEU A 154 14.70 -14.38 1.72
C LEU A 154 15.54 -13.10 1.75
N LYS A 155 14.94 -11.97 2.14
CA LYS A 155 15.57 -10.64 2.04
C LYS A 155 16.10 -10.13 3.37
N LEU A 156 15.43 -10.44 4.47
CA LEU A 156 15.83 -9.95 5.80
C LEU A 156 16.36 -11.05 6.72
N HIS A 157 16.31 -12.32 6.31
CA HIS A 157 16.69 -13.48 7.12
C HIS A 157 15.95 -13.48 8.47
N ARG A 158 14.65 -13.20 8.42
CA ARG A 158 13.76 -13.15 9.58
C ARG A 158 12.51 -13.99 9.35
N GLN A 159 12.04 -14.57 10.44
CA GLN A 159 10.72 -15.19 10.52
C GLN A 159 9.69 -14.17 11.01
N PRO A 160 8.40 -14.29 10.63
CA PRO A 160 7.35 -13.37 11.05
C PRO A 160 7.28 -13.11 12.56
N CYS A 161 7.43 -14.15 13.40
CA CYS A 161 7.44 -14.00 14.86
C CYS A 161 8.57 -13.09 15.39
N ASN A 162 9.64 -12.91 14.61
CA ASN A 162 10.82 -12.10 14.97
C ASN A 162 10.84 -10.74 14.26
N PHE A 163 9.71 -10.33 13.69
CA PHE A 163 9.56 -9.07 12.98
C PHE A 163 8.29 -8.33 13.40
N HIS A 164 8.46 -7.35 14.28
CA HIS A 164 7.42 -6.43 14.69
C HIS A 164 7.20 -5.35 13.62
N THR A 165 6.26 -5.62 12.73
CA THR A 165 5.92 -4.75 11.60
C THR A 165 5.54 -3.33 12.05
N GLU A 166 4.82 -3.22 13.16
CA GLU A 166 4.41 -1.96 13.78
C GLU A 166 5.57 -1.06 14.20
N ASP A 167 6.74 -1.65 14.51
CA ASP A 167 7.93 -0.88 14.90
C ASP A 167 8.48 -0.05 13.74
N THR A 168 8.18 -0.43 12.50
CA THR A 168 8.65 0.28 11.31
C THR A 168 7.90 1.58 11.03
N ILE A 169 6.73 1.78 11.64
CA ILE A 169 5.88 2.97 11.51
C ILE A 169 5.62 3.67 12.85
N ARG A 170 6.62 3.74 13.74
CA ARG A 170 6.56 4.51 15.00
C ARG A 170 6.65 6.02 14.74
N LEU A 171 5.55 6.61 14.28
CA LEU A 171 5.46 8.03 13.93
C LEU A 171 5.45 8.92 15.18
N THR A 172 6.18 10.04 15.11
CA THR A 172 6.07 11.12 16.10
C THR A 172 4.73 11.84 15.99
N HIS A 173 4.32 12.59 17.04
CA HIS A 173 3.12 13.43 16.99
C HIS A 173 3.13 14.40 15.81
N ARG A 174 4.30 14.98 15.52
CA ARG A 174 4.50 15.89 14.38
C ARG A 174 4.29 15.18 13.05
N GLN A 175 4.88 13.99 12.87
CA GLN A 175 4.69 13.19 11.65
C GLN A 175 3.22 12.80 11.45
N LYS A 176 2.53 12.34 12.51
CA LYS A 176 1.10 12.05 12.46
C LYS A 176 0.29 13.28 12.02
N HIS A 177 0.60 14.45 12.57
CA HIS A 177 -0.09 15.68 12.22
C HIS A 177 0.09 16.09 10.76
N VAL A 178 1.34 16.07 10.28
CA VAL A 178 1.67 16.41 8.89
C VAL A 178 0.97 15.45 7.94
N ILE A 179 1.16 14.14 8.11
CA ILE A 179 0.60 13.13 7.20
C ILE A 179 -0.93 13.14 7.22
N ALA A 180 -1.57 13.23 8.40
CA ALA A 180 -3.03 13.33 8.49
C ALA A 180 -3.58 14.58 7.80
N SER A 181 -2.83 15.69 7.80
CA SER A 181 -3.23 16.92 7.10
C SER A 181 -3.03 16.80 5.59
N MET A 182 -1.96 16.13 5.13
CA MET A 182 -1.74 15.81 3.72
C MET A 182 -2.86 14.94 3.16
N LEU A 183 -3.14 13.82 3.83
CA LEU A 183 -4.21 12.90 3.45
C LEU A 183 -5.56 13.60 3.40
N TYR A 184 -5.90 14.37 4.44
CA TYR A 184 -7.16 15.11 4.49
C TYR A 184 -7.31 16.05 3.29
N TYR A 185 -6.25 16.76 2.92
CA TYR A 185 -6.26 17.65 1.76
C TYR A 185 -6.42 16.86 0.45
N ALA A 186 -5.61 15.82 0.24
CA ALA A 186 -5.63 15.01 -0.97
C ALA A 186 -7.00 14.36 -1.21
N TYR A 187 -7.65 13.85 -0.16
CA TYR A 187 -9.01 13.31 -0.26
C TYR A 187 -10.04 14.35 -0.69
N ARG A 188 -10.01 15.56 -0.10
CA ARG A 188 -10.91 16.64 -0.52
C ARG A 188 -10.62 17.15 -1.93
N TYR A 189 -9.35 17.12 -2.33
CA TYR A 189 -8.91 17.54 -3.65
C TYR A 189 -9.43 16.58 -4.73
N ALA A 190 -9.18 15.28 -4.57
CA ALA A 190 -9.56 14.28 -5.56
C ALA A 190 -11.07 13.93 -5.55
N PHE A 191 -11.74 14.07 -4.39
CA PHE A 191 -13.14 13.66 -4.22
C PHE A 191 -13.97 14.78 -3.56
N PRO A 192 -14.18 15.92 -4.24
CA PRO A 192 -14.86 17.08 -3.66
C PRO A 192 -16.31 16.80 -3.23
N ASP A 193 -16.96 15.81 -3.87
CA ASP A 193 -18.34 15.42 -3.58
C ASP A 193 -18.46 14.55 -2.30
N VAL A 194 -17.35 14.09 -1.73
CA VAL A 194 -17.34 13.22 -0.56
C VAL A 194 -16.91 13.99 0.68
N LYS A 195 -17.69 13.88 1.75
CA LYS A 195 -17.39 14.56 3.02
C LYS A 195 -16.40 13.76 3.86
N PHE A 196 -15.15 14.20 3.91
CA PHE A 196 -14.14 13.64 4.79
C PHE A 196 -14.01 14.41 6.10
N ARG A 197 -13.60 13.71 7.15
CA ARG A 197 -13.28 14.31 8.45
C ARG A 197 -11.79 14.13 8.74
N LYS A 198 -11.12 15.19 9.19
CA LYS A 198 -9.67 15.16 9.46
C LYS A 198 -9.29 14.09 10.51
N TYR A 199 -10.15 13.87 11.52
CA TYR A 199 -9.90 12.85 12.54
C TYR A 199 -9.86 11.43 11.95
N THR A 200 -10.58 11.15 10.85
CA THR A 200 -10.56 9.84 10.18
C THR A 200 -9.15 9.50 9.72
N MET A 201 -8.37 10.49 9.29
CA MET A 201 -6.97 10.29 8.87
C MET A 201 -6.09 9.86 10.06
N TYR A 202 -6.28 10.49 11.22
CA TYR A 202 -5.58 10.08 12.45
C TYR A 202 -5.97 8.69 12.91
N LEU A 203 -7.28 8.38 12.85
CA LEU A 203 -7.79 7.06 13.23
C LEU A 203 -7.28 5.98 12.28
N ALA A 204 -7.18 6.23 10.98
CA ALA A 204 -6.61 5.27 10.03
C ALA A 204 -5.14 4.93 10.36
N ILE A 205 -4.31 5.94 10.61
CA ILE A 205 -2.91 5.74 11.02
C ILE A 205 -2.84 4.91 12.31
N PHE A 206 -3.65 5.27 13.32
CA PHE A 206 -3.69 4.54 14.58
C PHE A 206 -4.19 3.10 14.40
N SER A 207 -5.26 2.92 13.62
CA SER A 207 -5.86 1.61 13.33
C SER A 207 -4.88 0.69 12.63
N MET A 208 -4.06 1.20 11.71
CA MET A 208 -3.00 0.40 11.08
C MET A 208 -1.97 -0.07 12.12
N GLN A 209 -1.43 0.84 12.94
CA GLN A 209 -0.47 0.49 13.98
C GLN A 209 -1.03 -0.57 14.94
N LEU A 210 -2.29 -0.40 15.36
CA LEU A 210 -2.98 -1.36 16.23
C LEU A 210 -3.25 -2.69 15.53
N GLY A 211 -3.70 -2.66 14.27
CA GLY A 211 -3.99 -3.86 13.51
C GLY A 211 -2.76 -4.73 13.28
N LEU A 212 -1.63 -4.12 12.92
CA LEU A 212 -0.35 -4.83 12.76
C LEU A 212 0.08 -5.48 14.08
N TRP A 213 0.01 -4.75 15.19
CA TRP A 213 0.29 -5.30 16.52
C TRP A 213 -0.64 -6.46 16.90
N LEU A 214 -1.94 -6.35 16.61
CA LEU A 214 -2.92 -7.41 16.87
C LEU A 214 -2.67 -8.67 16.04
N MET A 215 -2.25 -8.50 14.78
CA MET A 215 -2.00 -9.61 13.85
C MET A 215 -0.64 -10.27 14.07
N HIS A 216 0.30 -9.63 14.79
CA HIS A 216 1.60 -10.21 15.10
C HIS A 216 1.48 -11.52 15.90
N ASP A 217 2.17 -12.60 15.51
CA ASP A 217 2.09 -13.90 16.18
C ASP A 217 3.45 -14.32 16.75
N ASP A 218 3.72 -13.94 18.01
CA ASP A 218 4.99 -14.26 18.70
C ASP A 218 5.23 -15.78 18.84
N SER A 219 4.16 -16.57 18.83
CA SER A 219 4.20 -17.99 19.20
C SER A 219 4.06 -18.95 18.01
N GLY A 220 3.69 -18.42 16.85
CA GLY A 220 3.25 -19.19 15.67
C GLY A 220 1.91 -19.94 15.86
N LYS A 221 1.24 -19.77 17.02
CA LYS A 221 -0.02 -20.47 17.36
C LYS A 221 -1.26 -19.61 17.13
N LYS A 222 -1.15 -18.28 17.10
CA LYS A 222 -2.30 -17.36 16.94
C LYS A 222 -3.05 -17.67 15.65
N LYS A 223 -2.35 -17.86 14.52
CA LYS A 223 -3.00 -18.21 13.24
C LYS A 223 -3.83 -19.48 13.34
N ALA A 224 -3.28 -20.51 13.96
CA ALA A 224 -3.96 -21.80 14.13
C ALA A 224 -5.22 -21.70 15.00
N ILE A 225 -5.13 -20.98 16.14
CA ILE A 225 -6.25 -20.75 17.05
C ILE A 225 -7.34 -19.94 16.38
N VAL A 226 -7.00 -18.81 15.74
CA VAL A 226 -7.96 -17.95 15.04
C VAL A 226 -8.66 -18.75 13.95
N ARG A 227 -7.92 -19.52 13.14
CA ARG A 227 -8.50 -20.36 12.09
C ARG A 227 -9.47 -21.41 12.64
N LEU A 228 -9.15 -22.03 13.77
CA LEU A 228 -10.05 -22.99 14.43
C LEU A 228 -11.35 -22.30 14.87
N THR A 229 -11.25 -21.13 15.51
CA THR A 229 -12.40 -20.34 15.94
C THR A 229 -13.26 -19.90 14.74
N GLU A 230 -12.65 -19.42 13.66
CA GLU A 230 -13.37 -19.01 12.44
C GLU A 230 -14.10 -20.18 11.78
N ARG A 231 -13.49 -21.36 11.76
CA ARG A 231 -14.16 -22.58 11.26
C ARG A 231 -15.41 -22.90 12.07
N ILE A 232 -15.37 -22.71 13.39
CA ILE A 232 -16.50 -23.01 14.30
C ILE A 232 -17.59 -21.94 14.22
N CYS A 233 -17.21 -20.65 14.21
CA CYS A 233 -18.15 -19.53 14.36
C CYS A 233 -18.63 -18.94 13.03
N LEU A 234 -17.76 -18.87 12.01
CA LEU A 234 -18.03 -18.18 10.74
C LEU A 234 -18.18 -19.15 9.56
N GLY A 235 -17.53 -20.31 9.62
CA GLY A 235 -17.49 -21.30 8.54
C GLY A 235 -16.55 -20.94 7.38
N TYR A 236 -15.86 -19.79 7.44
CA TYR A 236 -14.87 -19.36 6.45
C TYR A 236 -13.77 -18.50 7.10
N PRO A 237 -12.55 -18.46 6.54
CA PRO A 237 -11.44 -17.67 7.09
C PRO A 237 -11.56 -16.18 6.72
N LEU A 238 -11.44 -15.30 7.71
CA LEU A 238 -11.54 -13.84 7.54
C LEU A 238 -10.29 -13.13 8.06
N PHE A 239 -9.91 -13.39 9.31
CA PHE A 239 -8.76 -12.86 10.01
C PHE A 239 -7.55 -13.79 9.97
N SER A 240 -7.73 -15.12 10.00
CA SER A 240 -6.59 -16.05 9.90
C SER A 240 -5.72 -15.88 8.65
N PRO A 241 -6.25 -15.46 7.47
CA PRO A 241 -5.40 -15.16 6.31
C PRO A 241 -4.46 -13.98 6.52
N LEU A 242 -4.80 -13.04 7.41
CA LEU A 242 -4.05 -11.81 7.68
C LEU A 242 -2.93 -11.99 8.70
N ILE A 243 -2.83 -13.18 9.32
CA ILE A 243 -1.82 -13.51 10.31
C ILE A 243 -0.69 -14.25 9.60
N PRO A 244 0.52 -13.68 9.52
CA PRO A 244 1.71 -14.39 9.05
C PRO A 244 2.01 -15.62 9.91
N SER A 245 2.67 -16.63 9.35
CA SER A 245 3.05 -17.81 10.11
C SER A 245 4.33 -18.42 9.57
N ASP A 246 5.19 -18.84 10.49
CA ASP A 246 6.45 -19.52 10.20
C ASP A 246 6.25 -20.94 9.62
N THR A 247 5.05 -21.52 9.77
CA THR A 247 4.79 -22.94 9.46
C THR A 247 3.57 -23.20 8.57
N LEU A 248 2.59 -22.28 8.56
CA LEU A 248 1.33 -22.45 7.83
C LEU A 248 1.29 -21.61 6.56
N PHE A 249 1.71 -22.25 5.46
CA PHE A 249 1.67 -21.74 4.10
C PHE A 249 0.51 -22.34 3.30
N PHE A 250 -0.11 -21.57 2.42
CA PHE A 250 -1.33 -21.96 1.70
C PHE A 250 -1.16 -21.98 0.18
N ARG A 251 -0.06 -21.44 -0.33
CA ARG A 251 0.31 -21.45 -1.75
C ARG A 251 1.61 -22.22 -1.96
N THR A 252 1.62 -23.09 -2.97
CA THR A 252 2.81 -23.89 -3.34
C THR A 252 3.80 -23.12 -4.20
N ASP A 253 3.32 -22.15 -4.99
CA ASP A 253 4.14 -21.29 -5.85
C ASP A 253 3.61 -19.84 -5.79
N PRO A 254 3.83 -19.13 -4.67
CA PRO A 254 3.34 -17.76 -4.51
C PRO A 254 4.04 -16.76 -5.45
N PHE A 255 5.22 -17.09 -5.96
CA PHE A 255 6.05 -16.21 -6.80
C PHE A 255 6.02 -16.56 -8.29
N ASN A 256 5.30 -17.61 -8.70
CA ASN A 256 5.27 -18.11 -10.06
C ASN A 256 6.68 -18.46 -10.59
N LEU A 257 7.46 -19.19 -9.78
CA LEU A 257 8.80 -19.66 -10.15
C LEU A 257 8.77 -20.69 -11.29
N ARG A 258 7.60 -21.28 -11.56
CA ARG A 258 7.38 -22.16 -12.70
C ARG A 258 7.10 -21.42 -14.01
N HIS A 259 7.00 -20.08 -13.97
CA HIS A 259 6.66 -19.24 -15.12
C HIS A 259 5.40 -19.72 -15.85
N ALA A 260 4.37 -20.09 -15.07
CA ALA A 260 3.07 -20.43 -15.64
C ALA A 260 2.45 -19.19 -16.28
N LEU A 261 1.76 -19.39 -17.41
CA LEU A 261 1.04 -18.32 -18.09
C LEU A 261 -0.12 -17.83 -17.20
N TRP A 262 -0.16 -16.53 -16.94
CA TRP A 262 -1.26 -15.85 -16.26
C TRP A 262 -1.78 -14.69 -17.14
N LYS A 263 -3.00 -14.25 -16.86
CA LYS A 263 -3.69 -13.20 -17.63
C LYS A 263 -4.17 -12.10 -16.71
N ASN A 264 -4.11 -10.85 -17.15
CA ASN A 264 -4.70 -9.74 -16.40
C ASN A 264 -6.22 -9.97 -16.27
N PRO A 265 -6.79 -9.99 -15.05
CA PRO A 265 -8.21 -10.29 -14.86
C PRO A 265 -9.18 -9.28 -15.49
N TRP A 266 -8.70 -8.07 -15.77
CA TRP A 266 -9.50 -6.99 -16.38
C TRP A 266 -9.26 -6.85 -17.88
N ASP A 267 -8.20 -7.42 -18.43
CA ASP A 267 -7.95 -7.50 -19.88
C ASP A 267 -7.25 -8.82 -20.24
N SER A 268 -8.05 -9.77 -20.76
CA SER A 268 -7.55 -11.11 -21.11
C SER A 268 -6.59 -11.15 -22.31
N SER A 269 -6.44 -10.04 -23.05
CA SER A 269 -5.43 -9.91 -24.10
C SER A 269 -4.03 -9.71 -23.53
N ILE A 270 -3.94 -9.19 -22.29
CA ILE A 270 -2.69 -9.01 -21.56
C ILE A 270 -2.37 -10.32 -20.84
N THR A 271 -1.34 -11.00 -21.33
CA THR A 271 -0.85 -12.26 -20.76
C THR A 271 0.63 -12.15 -20.45
N SER A 272 1.08 -12.84 -19.41
CA SER A 272 2.48 -12.85 -19.00
C SER A 272 2.84 -14.19 -18.36
N ASN A 273 4.12 -14.53 -18.40
CA ASN A 273 4.71 -15.67 -17.69
C ASN A 273 5.73 -15.20 -16.64
N GLU A 274 5.79 -13.89 -16.39
CA GLU A 274 6.72 -13.31 -15.42
C GLU A 274 6.42 -13.82 -14.02
N SER A 275 7.49 -14.05 -13.28
CA SER A 275 7.49 -14.30 -11.85
C SER A 275 7.25 -12.99 -11.09
N PHE A 276 6.85 -13.12 -9.83
CA PHE A 276 6.74 -11.98 -8.92
C PHE A 276 8.06 -11.22 -8.80
N PHE A 277 9.21 -11.89 -8.80
CA PHE A 277 10.52 -11.23 -8.69
C PHE A 277 10.86 -10.36 -9.90
N GLU A 278 10.51 -10.80 -11.12
CA GLU A 278 10.72 -9.99 -12.32
C GLU A 278 9.85 -8.73 -12.30
N LEU A 279 8.58 -8.86 -11.92
CA LEU A 279 7.67 -7.72 -11.74
C LEU A 279 8.17 -6.77 -10.63
N TYR A 280 8.66 -7.33 -9.53
CA TYR A 280 9.23 -6.59 -8.40
C TYR A 280 10.49 -5.82 -8.79
N ASP A 281 11.40 -6.43 -9.54
CA ASP A 281 12.64 -5.79 -10.00
C ASP A 281 12.34 -4.68 -11.03
N LYS A 282 11.44 -4.91 -11.99
CA LYS A 282 10.92 -3.87 -12.89
C LYS A 282 10.33 -2.69 -12.11
N SER A 283 9.57 -2.98 -11.06
CA SER A 283 8.99 -1.96 -10.18
C SER A 283 10.07 -1.14 -9.47
N LYS A 284 11.18 -1.75 -9.03
CA LYS A 284 12.29 -1.04 -8.37
C LYS A 284 12.98 -0.07 -9.31
N GLU A 285 13.24 -0.48 -10.54
CA GLU A 285 13.87 0.37 -11.57
C GLU A 285 13.00 1.59 -11.87
N LEU A 286 11.70 1.37 -12.12
CA LEU A 286 10.76 2.45 -12.36
C LEU A 286 10.62 3.36 -11.14
N TYR A 287 10.54 2.80 -9.94
CA TYR A 287 10.41 3.57 -8.72
C TYR A 287 11.62 4.47 -8.47
N LEU A 288 12.85 3.98 -8.72
CA LEU A 288 14.06 4.77 -8.62
C LEU A 288 14.06 5.97 -9.58
N SER A 289 13.65 5.75 -10.84
CA SER A 289 13.48 6.83 -11.82
C SER A 289 12.47 7.87 -11.34
N ARG A 290 11.28 7.41 -10.91
CA ARG A 290 10.20 8.27 -10.43
C ARG A 290 10.60 9.08 -9.18
N ILE A 291 11.39 8.52 -8.28
CA ILE A 291 11.95 9.26 -7.13
C ILE A 291 12.80 10.42 -7.62
N HIS A 292 13.66 10.21 -8.61
CA HIS A 292 14.53 11.26 -9.15
C HIS A 292 13.72 12.34 -9.86
N SER A 293 12.73 11.97 -10.69
CA SER A 293 11.82 12.91 -11.35
C SER A 293 11.04 13.74 -10.33
N LEU A 294 10.41 13.11 -9.33
CA LEU A 294 9.65 13.81 -8.29
C LEU A 294 10.55 14.73 -7.47
N TYR A 295 11.72 14.25 -7.05
CA TYR A 295 12.65 15.07 -6.27
C TYR A 295 13.13 16.29 -7.07
N ALA A 296 13.41 16.14 -8.36
CA ALA A 296 13.78 17.25 -9.22
C ALA A 296 12.61 18.27 -9.35
N ALA A 297 11.38 17.79 -9.56
CA ALA A 297 10.19 18.66 -9.67
C ALA A 297 9.92 19.44 -8.37
N LEU A 298 10.00 18.78 -7.21
CA LEU A 298 9.77 19.41 -5.90
C LEU A 298 10.84 20.46 -5.52
N HIS A 299 12.00 20.45 -6.19
CA HIS A 299 13.13 21.34 -5.93
C HIS A 299 13.56 22.16 -7.17
N ALA A 300 12.69 22.32 -8.17
CA ALA A 300 12.99 22.97 -9.45
C ALA A 300 13.30 24.50 -9.39
N GLY A 301 13.29 25.10 -8.19
CA GLY A 301 13.71 26.49 -7.94
C GLY A 301 12.58 27.39 -7.44
N ALA A 302 12.90 28.68 -7.22
CA ALA A 302 11.97 29.67 -6.65
C ALA A 302 10.93 30.22 -7.65
N ASP A 303 11.04 29.87 -8.93
CA ASP A 303 10.05 30.20 -9.94
C ASP A 303 8.90 29.19 -9.87
N SER A 304 7.77 29.64 -9.33
CA SER A 304 6.58 28.81 -9.15
C SER A 304 6.08 28.22 -10.47
N ALA A 305 6.17 28.97 -11.58
CA ALA A 305 5.68 28.49 -12.88
C ALA A 305 6.53 27.33 -13.41
N ARG A 306 7.86 27.39 -13.23
CA ARG A 306 8.77 26.31 -13.62
C ARG A 306 8.56 25.07 -12.75
N GLN A 307 8.36 25.25 -11.45
CA GLN A 307 8.06 24.16 -10.54
C GLN A 307 6.73 23.48 -10.88
N ASP A 308 5.68 24.27 -11.13
CA ASP A 308 4.37 23.75 -11.50
C ASP A 308 4.44 22.94 -12.81
N ALA A 309 5.15 23.44 -13.82
CA ALA A 309 5.37 22.71 -15.08
C ALA A 309 6.07 21.36 -14.84
N ALA A 310 7.15 21.34 -14.05
CA ALA A 310 7.85 20.09 -13.72
C ALA A 310 6.98 19.09 -12.93
N ILE A 311 6.08 19.59 -12.07
CA ILE A 311 5.11 18.75 -11.35
C ILE A 311 4.09 18.17 -12.34
N GLN A 312 3.59 18.96 -13.30
CA GLN A 312 2.65 18.47 -14.31
C GLN A 312 3.29 17.40 -15.21
N ASP A 313 4.53 17.61 -15.65
CA ASP A 313 5.28 16.61 -16.42
C ASP A 313 5.44 15.30 -15.62
N PHE A 314 5.77 15.41 -14.33
CA PHE A 314 5.84 14.25 -13.44
C PHE A 314 4.47 13.55 -13.28
N LEU A 315 3.37 14.30 -13.14
CA LEU A 315 2.04 13.72 -13.00
C LEU A 315 1.59 12.98 -14.27
N GLN A 316 2.03 13.44 -15.45
CA GLN A 316 1.83 12.72 -16.71
C GLN A 316 2.59 11.38 -16.72
N GLU A 317 3.83 11.34 -16.22
CA GLU A 317 4.63 10.11 -16.05
C GLU A 317 4.05 9.17 -14.97
N TYR A 318 3.51 9.74 -13.89
CA TYR A 318 2.84 9.01 -12.83
C TYR A 318 1.60 8.27 -13.38
N GLY A 319 0.84 8.96 -14.23
CA GLY A 319 -0.33 8.41 -14.90
C GLY A 319 -1.52 8.21 -13.97
N ASN A 320 -2.63 7.71 -14.52
CA ASN A 320 -3.87 7.50 -13.78
C ASN A 320 -4.27 6.02 -13.83
N LEU A 321 -3.40 5.15 -13.33
CA LEU A 321 -3.63 3.71 -13.31
C LEU A 321 -4.36 3.29 -12.03
N SER A 322 -5.15 2.21 -12.12
CA SER A 322 -5.71 1.53 -10.97
C SER A 322 -4.62 0.74 -10.24
N PHE A 323 -4.60 0.85 -8.92
CA PHE A 323 -3.70 0.07 -8.06
C PHE A 323 -3.98 -1.43 -8.15
N HIS A 324 -5.18 -1.84 -8.57
CA HIS A 324 -5.55 -3.26 -8.68
C HIS A 324 -5.12 -3.85 -10.03
N SER A 325 -5.48 -3.17 -11.13
CA SER A 325 -5.38 -3.74 -12.47
C SER A 325 -4.15 -3.33 -13.24
N GLY A 326 -3.43 -2.29 -12.80
CA GLY A 326 -2.34 -1.70 -13.58
C GLY A 326 -2.78 -1.06 -14.89
N LEU A 327 -4.09 -0.97 -15.14
CA LEU A 327 -4.68 -0.35 -16.32
C LEU A 327 -5.25 1.03 -15.96
N SER A 328 -5.69 1.78 -16.96
CA SER A 328 -6.37 3.07 -16.74
C SER A 328 -7.45 2.96 -15.66
N SER A 329 -7.47 3.90 -14.72
CA SER A 329 -8.47 3.96 -13.64
C SER A 329 -9.91 4.19 -14.17
N THR A 330 -10.06 4.49 -15.46
CA THR A 330 -11.35 4.53 -16.14
C THR A 330 -11.95 3.14 -16.37
N ILE A 331 -11.13 2.09 -16.33
CA ILE A 331 -11.57 0.70 -16.43
C ILE A 331 -11.99 0.24 -15.02
N PRO A 332 -13.26 -0.14 -14.82
CA PRO A 332 -13.75 -0.57 -13.51
C PRO A 332 -12.95 -1.78 -13.02
N SER A 333 -12.26 -1.61 -11.90
CA SER A 333 -11.41 -2.66 -11.32
C SER A 333 -11.71 -2.95 -9.88
#